data_AF-A0A2A5M577-F1
#
_entry.id   AF-A0A2A5M577-F1
#
_cell.length_a   1.000
_cell.length_b   1.000
_cell.length_c   1.000
_cell.angle_alpha   90.00
_cell.angle_beta   90.00
_cell.angle_gamma   90.00
#
_symmetry.space_group_name_H-M   'P 1'
#
loop_
_entity.id
_entity.type
_entity.pdbx_description
1 polymer ?
#
loop_
_entity_poly.entity_id
_entity_poly.type
_entity_poly.pdbx_seq_one_letter_code
_entity_poly.pdbx_strand_id
1 'polypeptide(L)'
;LQSNGKFNDASVYENRGYPSDFVTIMGPSGAALTVWALRPGNWIWGYTLYSSIPFGDANVWQIIEFPQNKVMIKNVKTLTCLNAYGEGIVHYPCDQSNFAQFWILFPMSNGAYQIYNYATQKCIQTP
;
A
#
# COMPACT_ATOMS: atom_id res chain seq x y z
N LEU A 1 -22.86 7.01 12.84
CA LEU A 1 -24.30 6.91 13.20
C LEU A 1 -24.94 8.25 12.92
N GLN A 2 -26.07 8.28 12.19
CA GLN A 2 -26.94 9.46 12.24
C GLN A 2 -27.56 9.55 13.65
N SER A 3 -27.96 10.75 14.09
CA SER A 3 -28.53 10.96 15.43
C SER A 3 -29.82 10.16 15.71
N ASN A 4 -30.40 9.54 14.69
CA ASN A 4 -31.58 8.70 14.71
C ASN A 4 -31.28 7.18 14.70
N GLY A 5 -30.03 6.77 14.92
CA GLY A 5 -29.66 5.35 14.98
C GLY A 5 -29.60 4.62 13.63
N LYS A 6 -29.77 5.32 12.51
CA LYS A 6 -29.57 4.75 11.17
C LYS A 6 -28.09 4.76 10.77
N PHE A 7 -27.68 3.76 9.98
CA PHE A 7 -26.38 3.76 9.32
C PHE A 7 -26.27 5.00 8.45
N ASN A 8 -25.15 5.70 8.56
CA ASN A 8 -24.87 6.85 7.71
C ASN A 8 -24.23 6.33 6.42
N ASP A 9 -25.02 6.20 5.36
CA ASP A 9 -24.56 5.66 4.08
C ASP A 9 -23.36 6.42 3.50
N ALA A 10 -23.24 7.73 3.79
CA ALA A 10 -22.06 8.51 3.43
C ALA A 10 -20.80 8.02 4.18
N SER A 11 -20.91 7.72 5.48
CA SER A 11 -19.79 7.16 6.25
C SER A 11 -19.46 5.71 5.86
N VAL A 12 -20.43 4.94 5.35
CA VAL A 12 -20.19 3.59 4.85
C VAL A 12 -19.50 3.64 3.49
N TYR A 13 -19.90 4.56 2.62
CA TYR A 13 -19.25 4.84 1.35
C TYR A 13 -17.81 5.33 1.55
N GLU A 14 -17.57 6.19 2.56
CA GLU A 14 -16.22 6.68 2.89
C GLU A 14 -15.24 5.60 3.38
N ASN A 15 -15.74 4.49 3.92
CA ASN A 15 -14.91 3.39 4.43
C ASN A 15 -14.84 2.16 3.50
N ARG A 16 -15.53 2.19 2.35
CA ARG A 16 -15.48 1.09 1.39
C ARG A 16 -14.34 1.31 0.40
N GLY A 17 -13.26 0.55 0.58
CA GLY A 17 -12.16 0.53 -0.38
C GLY A 17 -12.54 -0.16 -1.69
N TYR A 18 -12.09 0.39 -2.82
CA TYR A 18 -12.25 -0.18 -4.16
C TYR A 18 -10.94 -0.84 -4.61
N PRO A 19 -10.87 -2.17 -4.65
CA PRO A 19 -9.65 -2.87 -5.04
C PRO A 19 -9.40 -2.80 -6.56
N SER A 20 -8.17 -2.53 -6.95
CA SER A 20 -7.69 -2.61 -8.32
C SER A 20 -7.48 -4.07 -8.78
N ASP A 21 -7.16 -4.24 -10.06
CA ASP A 21 -6.45 -5.44 -10.52
C ASP A 21 -5.07 -5.56 -9.87
N PHE A 22 -4.43 -6.71 -10.03
CA PHE A 22 -3.10 -6.95 -9.48
C PHE A 22 -2.02 -6.19 -10.26
N VAL A 23 -1.11 -5.59 -9.52
CA VAL A 23 -0.02 -4.77 -10.05
C VAL A 23 1.32 -5.16 -9.43
N THR A 24 2.40 -4.83 -10.14
CA THR A 24 3.73 -4.74 -9.55
C THR A 24 4.09 -3.27 -9.40
N ILE A 25 4.65 -2.89 -8.24
CA ILE A 25 5.16 -1.54 -8.01
C ILE A 25 6.67 -1.57 -8.22
N MET A 26 7.16 -0.87 -9.23
CA MET A 26 8.57 -0.92 -9.63
C MET A 26 9.20 0.47 -9.56
N GLY A 27 10.37 0.55 -8.92
CA GLY A 27 11.20 1.75 -8.92
C GLY A 27 11.99 1.90 -10.22
N PRO A 28 12.56 3.09 -10.48
CA PRO A 28 13.30 3.38 -11.72
C PRO A 28 14.55 2.50 -11.92
N SER A 29 15.08 1.88 -10.86
CA SER A 29 16.19 0.93 -10.93
C SER A 29 15.78 -0.48 -11.41
N GLY A 30 14.50 -0.72 -11.65
CA GLY A 30 13.97 -2.05 -12.00
C GLY A 30 13.70 -2.95 -10.78
N ALA A 31 13.93 -2.45 -9.57
CA ALA A 31 13.56 -3.14 -8.34
C ALA A 31 12.04 -3.04 -8.09
N ALA A 32 11.38 -4.19 -7.99
CA ALA A 32 9.99 -4.33 -7.60
C ALA A 32 9.86 -4.40 -6.08
N LEU A 33 8.91 -3.65 -5.54
CA LEU A 33 8.53 -3.67 -4.14
C LEU A 33 8.04 -5.07 -3.76
N THR A 34 8.65 -5.69 -2.76
CA THR A 34 8.51 -7.13 -2.52
C THR A 34 8.54 -7.46 -1.03
N VAL A 35 7.63 -8.34 -0.61
CA VAL A 35 7.71 -9.02 0.70
C VAL A 35 8.77 -10.10 0.61
N TRP A 36 9.76 -10.09 1.50
CA TRP A 36 10.75 -11.16 1.59
C TRP A 36 10.45 -12.13 2.75
N ALA A 37 10.34 -11.62 3.97
CA ALA A 37 9.95 -12.41 5.14
C ALA A 37 8.43 -12.31 5.36
N LEU A 38 7.76 -13.46 5.47
CA LEU A 38 6.28 -13.52 5.37
C LEU A 38 5.51 -13.11 6.64
N ARG A 39 6.18 -13.01 7.80
CA ARG A 39 5.50 -12.66 9.05
C ARG A 39 5.23 -11.15 9.12
N PRO A 40 4.03 -10.70 9.56
CA PRO A 40 3.76 -9.28 9.76
C PRO A 40 4.83 -8.58 10.63
N GLY A 41 5.07 -7.31 10.35
CA GLY A 41 6.11 -6.50 10.98
C GLY A 41 7.50 -6.62 10.34
N ASN A 42 7.67 -7.50 9.34
CA ASN A 42 8.92 -7.55 8.58
C ASN A 42 9.01 -6.41 7.55
N TRP A 43 10.25 -6.08 7.20
CA TRP A 43 10.57 -5.04 6.23
C TRP A 43 10.19 -5.44 4.80
N ILE A 44 9.85 -4.43 4.03
CA ILE A 44 9.63 -4.49 2.59
C ILE A 44 10.93 -4.13 1.87
N TRP A 45 11.24 -4.87 0.81
CA TRP A 45 12.49 -4.76 0.07
C TRP A 45 12.22 -4.51 -1.43
N GLY A 46 13.27 -4.15 -2.15
CA GLY A 46 13.27 -4.09 -3.61
C GLY A 46 14.06 -5.25 -4.21
N TYR A 47 13.43 -6.06 -5.06
CA TYR A 47 14.09 -7.13 -5.82
C TYR A 47 13.73 -7.02 -7.30
N THR A 48 14.63 -7.37 -8.21
CA THR A 48 14.27 -7.47 -9.62
C THR A 48 13.22 -8.57 -9.83
N LEU A 49 12.44 -8.48 -10.91
CA LEU A 49 11.47 -9.53 -11.23
C LEU A 49 12.14 -10.90 -11.38
N TYR A 50 13.35 -10.94 -11.94
CA TYR A 50 14.13 -12.17 -12.10
C TYR A 50 14.55 -12.79 -10.75
N SER A 51 15.08 -12.00 -9.82
CA SER A 51 15.54 -12.53 -8.52
C SER A 51 14.40 -12.86 -7.57
N SER A 52 13.20 -12.30 -7.81
CA SER A 52 11.99 -12.57 -7.02
C SER A 52 11.11 -13.69 -7.56
N ILE A 53 11.49 -14.38 -8.64
CA ILE A 53 10.78 -15.57 -9.17
C ILE A 53 10.45 -16.59 -8.05
N PRO A 54 11.40 -16.98 -7.18
CA PRO A 54 11.13 -17.97 -6.13
C PRO A 54 10.14 -17.48 -5.07
N PHE A 55 9.88 -16.17 -5.01
CA PHE A 55 9.02 -15.59 -3.98
C PHE A 55 7.53 -15.69 -4.37
N GLY A 56 7.22 -16.03 -5.63
CA GLY A 56 5.85 -16.09 -6.15
C GLY A 56 5.17 -14.72 -6.05
N ASP A 57 3.92 -14.68 -5.58
CA ASP A 57 3.10 -13.46 -5.54
C ASP A 57 3.53 -12.40 -4.51
N ALA A 58 4.76 -12.49 -3.98
CA ALA A 58 5.26 -11.59 -2.95
C ALA A 58 5.56 -10.17 -3.46
N ASN A 59 5.76 -10.02 -4.76
CA ASN A 59 5.94 -8.74 -5.46
C ASN A 59 4.63 -8.26 -6.14
N VAL A 60 3.52 -8.97 -5.93
CA VAL A 60 2.21 -8.66 -6.49
C VAL A 60 1.37 -7.97 -5.43
N TRP A 61 0.78 -6.84 -5.82
CA TRP A 61 0.03 -5.95 -4.95
C TRP A 61 -1.34 -5.64 -5.53
N GLN A 62 -2.24 -5.21 -4.66
CA GLN A 62 -3.53 -4.64 -5.00
C GLN A 62 -3.61 -3.25 -4.38
N ILE A 63 -3.92 -2.25 -5.20
CA ILE A 63 -4.17 -0.89 -4.73
C ILE A 63 -5.64 -0.83 -4.35
N ILE A 64 -5.92 -0.45 -3.12
CA ILE A 64 -7.28 -0.32 -2.61
C ILE A 64 -7.55 1.18 -2.48
N GLU A 65 -8.39 1.71 -3.35
CA GLU A 65 -8.71 3.13 -3.43
C GLU A 65 -9.78 3.52 -2.42
N PHE A 66 -9.58 4.67 -1.79
CA PHE A 66 -10.51 5.30 -0.85
C PHE A 66 -10.77 6.75 -1.30
N PRO A 67 -11.85 7.38 -0.81
CA PRO A 67 -12.08 8.80 -1.06
C PRO A 67 -10.91 9.69 -0.64
N GLN A 68 -10.90 10.92 -1.17
CA GLN A 68 -9.83 11.90 -0.92
C GLN A 68 -8.46 11.46 -1.45
N ASN A 69 -8.43 10.67 -2.53
CA ASN A 69 -7.22 10.21 -3.22
C ASN A 69 -6.23 9.46 -2.32
N LYS A 70 -6.77 8.70 -1.36
CA LYS A 70 -5.97 7.83 -0.48
C LYS A 70 -6.06 6.39 -0.95
N VAL A 71 -4.97 5.66 -0.77
CA VAL A 71 -4.93 4.24 -1.09
C VAL A 71 -4.30 3.45 0.05
N MET A 72 -4.75 2.20 0.22
CA MET A 72 -3.97 1.17 0.92
C MET A 72 -3.34 0.26 -0.13
N ILE A 73 -2.14 -0.25 0.12
CA ILE A 73 -1.42 -1.11 -0.83
C ILE A 73 -1.29 -2.49 -0.18
N LYS A 74 -2.07 -3.46 -0.66
CA LYS A 74 -2.19 -4.81 -0.08
C LYS A 74 -1.37 -5.82 -0.87
N ASN A 75 -0.59 -6.64 -0.19
CA ASN A 75 0.16 -7.73 -0.80
C ASN A 75 -0.75 -8.93 -1.08
N VAL A 76 -0.61 -9.55 -2.25
CA VAL A 76 -1.44 -10.71 -2.62
C VAL A 76 -1.02 -11.96 -1.84
N LYS A 77 0.28 -12.21 -1.66
CA LYS A 77 0.77 -13.41 -0.98
C LYS A 77 0.46 -13.45 0.51
N THR A 78 0.63 -12.33 1.21
CA THR A 78 0.52 -12.24 2.68
C THR A 78 -0.78 -11.64 3.18
N LEU A 79 -1.59 -11.05 2.28
CA LEU A 79 -2.84 -10.35 2.59
C LEU A 79 -2.70 -9.18 3.58
N THR A 80 -1.47 -8.71 3.79
CA THR A 80 -1.12 -7.56 4.62
C THR A 80 -0.97 -6.29 3.79
N CYS A 81 -1.13 -5.13 4.40
CA CYS A 81 -0.94 -3.82 3.78
C CYS A 81 0.43 -3.22 4.14
N LEU A 82 0.98 -2.41 3.21
CA LEU A 82 2.15 -1.59 3.48
C LEU A 82 1.87 -0.63 4.65
N ASN A 83 2.86 -0.47 5.52
CA ASN A 83 2.80 0.35 6.71
C ASN A 83 4.13 1.11 6.88
N ALA A 84 4.10 2.44 6.89
CA ALA A 84 5.29 3.22 7.23
C ALA A 84 5.71 2.98 8.69
N TYR A 85 6.99 2.70 8.93
CA TYR A 85 7.53 2.42 10.25
C TYR A 85 8.99 2.86 10.36
N GLY A 86 9.27 3.78 11.30
CA GLY A 86 10.57 4.41 11.41
C GLY A 86 10.97 5.11 10.11
N GLU A 87 12.16 4.79 9.59
CA GLU A 87 12.67 5.28 8.30
C GLU A 87 12.42 4.32 7.13
N GLY A 88 11.57 3.31 7.31
CA GLY A 88 11.29 2.30 6.30
C GLY A 88 9.82 1.90 6.23
N ILE A 89 9.58 0.74 5.64
CA ILE A 89 8.24 0.22 5.36
C ILE A 89 8.19 -1.23 5.77
N VAL A 90 7.16 -1.58 6.54
CA VAL A 90 6.84 -2.95 6.95
C VAL A 90 5.46 -3.33 6.41
N HIS A 91 5.04 -4.58 6.63
CA HIS A 91 3.67 -5.00 6.32
C HIS A 91 2.92 -5.55 7.54
N TYR A 92 1.66 -5.17 7.69
CA TYR A 92 0.77 -5.59 8.79
C TYR A 92 -0.61 -5.96 8.25
N PRO A 93 -1.46 -6.68 9.01
CA PRO A 93 -2.87 -6.81 8.66
C PRO A 93 -3.46 -5.45 8.30
N CYS A 94 -4.25 -5.41 7.22
CA CYS A 94 -4.85 -4.18 6.73
C CYS A 94 -5.82 -3.60 7.76
N ASP A 95 -5.59 -2.35 8.16
CA ASP A 95 -6.35 -1.65 9.18
C ASP A 95 -6.62 -0.20 8.72
N GLN A 96 -7.89 0.09 8.42
CA GLN A 96 -8.33 1.41 7.96
C GLN A 96 -8.34 2.48 9.08
N SER A 97 -8.15 2.08 10.34
CA SER A 97 -7.94 3.03 11.44
C SER A 97 -6.48 3.48 11.56
N ASN A 98 -5.55 2.77 10.90
CA ASN A 98 -4.12 3.06 10.94
C ASN A 98 -3.69 3.94 9.75
N PHE A 99 -3.52 5.24 10.02
CA PHE A 99 -3.08 6.22 9.02
C PHE A 99 -1.71 5.96 8.42
N ALA A 100 -0.83 5.18 9.06
CA ALA A 100 0.45 4.78 8.49
C ALA A 100 0.33 3.76 7.35
N GLN A 101 -0.87 3.18 7.14
CA GLN A 101 -1.18 2.30 6.02
C GLN A 101 -1.83 3.01 4.83
N PHE A 102 -2.11 4.32 4.95
CA PHE A 102 -2.62 5.13 3.85
C PHE A 102 -1.51 5.85 3.12
N TRP A 103 -1.64 5.86 1.80
CA TRP A 103 -0.70 6.45 0.87
C TRP A 103 -1.43 7.37 -0.12
N ILE A 104 -0.73 8.36 -0.63
CA ILE A 104 -1.17 9.24 -1.71
C ILE A 104 -0.25 9.00 -2.89
N LEU A 105 -0.84 8.83 -4.08
CA LEU A 105 -0.10 8.67 -5.33
C LEU A 105 -0.03 10.02 -6.03
N PHE A 106 1.12 10.67 -6.03
CA PHE A 106 1.33 11.94 -6.74
C PHE A 106 1.85 11.67 -8.16
N PRO A 107 1.11 12.05 -9.21
CA PRO A 107 1.57 11.87 -10.57
C PRO A 107 2.76 12.78 -10.87
N MET A 108 3.74 12.25 -11.58
CA MET A 108 4.90 12.98 -12.09
C MET A 108 4.74 13.26 -13.59
N SER A 109 5.46 14.26 -14.10
CA SER A 109 5.40 14.66 -15.52
C SER A 109 5.88 13.58 -16.50
N ASN A 110 6.63 12.59 -16.03
CA ASN A 110 7.11 11.45 -16.82
C ASN A 110 6.20 10.22 -16.75
N GLY A 111 5.00 10.35 -16.18
CA GLY A 111 4.03 9.25 -16.02
C GLY A 111 4.30 8.32 -14.85
N ALA A 112 5.39 8.51 -14.09
CA ALA A 112 5.63 7.82 -12.83
C ALA A 112 4.79 8.43 -11.70
N TYR A 113 4.81 7.79 -10.54
CA TYR A 113 4.15 8.28 -9.33
C TYR A 113 5.13 8.32 -8.16
N GLN A 114 5.03 9.36 -7.34
CA GLN A 114 5.57 9.32 -5.99
C GLN A 114 4.54 8.69 -5.05
N ILE A 115 4.99 7.77 -4.19
CA ILE A 115 4.14 7.13 -3.20
C ILE A 115 4.43 7.77 -1.85
N TYR A 116 3.50 8.59 -1.37
CA TYR A 116 3.66 9.42 -0.19
C TYR A 116 2.81 8.90 0.96
N ASN A 117 3.41 8.67 2.13
CA ASN A 117 2.67 8.18 3.28
C ASN A 117 1.85 9.29 3.94
N TYR A 118 0.59 9.01 4.23
CA TYR A 118 -0.33 9.97 4.81
C TYR A 118 0.04 10.38 6.25
N ALA A 119 0.48 9.43 7.08
CA ALA A 119 0.82 9.71 8.48
C ALA A 119 2.21 10.33 8.65
N THR A 120 3.24 9.76 8.00
CA THR A 120 4.64 10.19 8.21
C THR A 120 5.05 11.36 7.34
N GLN A 121 4.24 11.72 6.34
CA GLN A 121 4.54 12.80 5.40
C GLN A 121 5.85 12.60 4.63
N LYS A 122 6.24 11.35 4.40
CA LYS A 122 7.46 10.96 3.67
C LYS A 122 7.11 10.12 2.44
N CYS A 123 7.91 10.26 1.39
CA CYS A 123 7.83 9.38 0.23
C CYS A 123 8.54 8.05 0.50
N ILE A 124 8.08 6.98 -0.16
CA ILE A 124 8.88 5.77 -0.33
C ILE A 124 10.14 6.16 -1.14
N GLN A 125 11.31 5.78 -0.65
CA GLN A 125 12.59 6.07 -1.28
C GLN A 125 13.46 4.81 -1.32
N THR A 126 14.26 4.71 -2.38
CA THR A 126 15.39 3.80 -2.46
C THR A 126 16.66 4.63 -2.26
N PRO A 127 17.58 4.24 -1.36
CA PRO A 127 18.88 4.90 -1.23
C PRO A 127 19.68 4.93 -2.53
#